data_AF-A0A349CY12-F1
#
_entry.id   AF-A0A349CY12-F1
#
_cell.length_a   1.000
_cell.length_b   1.000
_cell.length_c   1.000
_cell.angle_alpha   90.00
_cell.angle_beta   90.00
_cell.angle_gamma   90.00
#
_symmetry.space_group_name_H-M   'P 1'
#
loop_
_entity.id
_entity.type
_entity.pdbx_description
1 polymer ?
#
loop_
_entity_poly.entity_id
_entity_poly.type
_entity_poly.pdbx_seq_one_letter_code
_entity_poly.pdbx_strand_id
1 'polypeptide(L)' 'RLLERARMTTGPTVPLTTVERIAARPDREGRLLGDDQAAALASVAVSGRIVDVLVGPAGAGKTTAMSALRR' A
#
# COMPACT_ATOMS: atom_id res chain seq x y z
N ARG A 1 -14.68 3.25 -17.65
CA ARG A 1 -14.90 3.89 -16.33
C ARG A 1 -13.76 3.67 -15.34
N LEU A 2 -13.30 2.44 -15.04
CA LEU A 2 -12.20 2.21 -14.08
C LEU A 2 -10.83 2.70 -14.59
N LEU A 3 -10.50 2.38 -15.85
CA LEU A 3 -9.23 2.81 -16.48
C LEU A 3 -9.06 4.33 -16.54
N GLU A 4 -10.16 5.06 -16.72
CA GLU A 4 -10.17 6.51 -16.67
C GLU A 4 -9.85 7.04 -15.26
N ARG A 5 -10.46 6.45 -14.23
CA ARG A 5 -10.17 6.79 -12.83
C ARG A 5 -8.74 6.46 -12.41
N ALA A 6 -8.19 5.36 -12.93
CA ALA A 6 -6.79 4.99 -12.69
C ALA A 6 -5.78 5.99 -13.30
N ARG A 7 -6.20 6.86 -14.23
CA ARG A 7 -5.33 7.91 -14.80
C ARG A 7 -5.41 9.24 -14.04
N MET A 8 -6.42 9.43 -13.20
CA MET A 8 -6.61 10.67 -12.45
C MET A 8 -5.69 10.67 -11.22
N THR A 9 -4.69 11.57 -11.19
CA THR A 9 -3.69 11.68 -10.10
C THR A 9 -4.00 12.77 -9.08
N THR A 10 -5.26 13.17 -8.98
CA THR A 10 -5.74 14.19 -8.04
C THR A 10 -6.22 13.61 -6.70
N GLY A 11 -5.88 12.35 -6.43
CA GLY A 11 -6.21 11.63 -5.22
C GLY A 11 -5.27 11.99 -4.05
N PRO A 12 -5.66 11.58 -2.84
CA PRO A 12 -4.84 11.81 -1.65
C PRO A 12 -3.52 11.03 -1.74
N THR A 13 -2.46 11.61 -1.19
CA THR A 13 -1.17 10.95 -1.01
C THR A 13 -0.82 10.86 0.46
N VAL A 14 0.02 9.89 0.81
CA VAL A 14 0.63 9.77 2.14
C VAL A 14 2.13 9.96 2.00
N PRO A 15 2.78 10.79 2.83
CA PRO A 15 4.23 10.98 2.77
C PRO A 15 4.97 9.65 2.94
N LEU A 16 6.03 9.44 2.14
CA LEU A 16 6.82 8.21 2.17
C LEU A 16 7.36 7.89 3.57
N THR A 17 7.79 8.91 4.32
CA THR A 17 8.24 8.78 5.71
C THR A 17 7.17 8.19 6.65
N THR A 18 5.89 8.44 6.39
CA THR A 18 4.80 7.81 7.13
C THR A 18 4.63 6.36 6.74
N VAL A 19 4.77 6.02 5.45
CA VAL A 19 4.70 4.64 4.97
C VAL A 19 5.85 3.81 5.53
N GLU A 20 7.08 4.32 5.50
CA GLU A 20 8.27 3.65 6.04
C GLU A 20 8.10 3.33 7.53
N ARG A 21 7.61 4.31 8.30
CA ARG A 21 7.33 4.15 9.73
C ARG A 21 6.24 3.10 10.00
N ILE A 22 5.24 2.99 9.15
CA ILE A 22 4.18 1.97 9.25
C ILE A 22 4.74 0.59 8.89
N ALA A 23 5.52 0.49 7.81
CA ALA A 23 6.09 -0.77 7.33
C ALA A 23 7.12 -1.36 8.31
N ALA A 24 7.84 -0.50 9.04
CA ALA A 24 8.79 -0.90 10.07
C ALA A 24 8.16 -1.33 11.40
N ARG A 25 6.83 -1.23 11.55
CA ARG A 25 6.12 -1.63 12.78
C ARG A 25 5.53 -3.03 12.63
N PRO A 26 5.75 -3.93 13.60
CA PRO A 26 5.11 -5.24 13.59
C PRO A 26 3.59 -5.11 13.74
N ASP A 27 2.86 -6.05 13.13
CA ASP A 27 1.42 -6.20 13.35
C ASP A 27 1.11 -6.77 14.75
N ARG A 28 -0.18 -7.02 15.02
CA ARG A 28 -0.63 -7.53 16.33
C ARG A 28 -0.07 -8.92 16.63
N GLU A 29 0.32 -9.66 15.61
CA GLU A 29 0.91 -10.99 15.69
C GLU A 29 2.44 -10.94 15.67
N GLY A 30 3.05 -9.74 15.74
CA GLY A 30 4.50 -9.55 15.78
C GLY A 30 5.21 -9.62 14.42
N ARG A 31 4.47 -9.63 13.31
CA ARG A 31 5.05 -9.80 11.96
C ARG A 31 5.34 -8.46 11.31
N LEU A 32 6.48 -8.36 10.65
CA LEU A 32 6.83 -7.22 9.80
C LEU A 32 6.33 -7.44 8.37
N LEU A 33 6.14 -6.34 7.63
CA LEU A 33 5.90 -6.44 6.19
C LEU A 33 7.17 -6.94 5.50
N GLY A 34 7.00 -7.82 4.50
CA GLY A 34 8.07 -8.14 3.58
C GLY A 34 8.45 -6.94 2.70
N ASP A 35 9.65 -6.96 2.11
CA ASP A 35 10.13 -5.87 1.26
C ASP A 35 9.21 -5.59 0.07
N ASP A 36 8.64 -6.65 -0.52
CA ASP A 36 7.68 -6.57 -1.61
C ASP A 36 6.37 -5.91 -1.18
N GLN A 37 5.90 -6.22 0.02
CA GLN A 37 4.70 -5.63 0.62
C GLN A 37 4.92 -4.16 0.97
N ALA A 38 6.09 -3.81 1.53
CA ALA A 38 6.46 -2.44 1.85
C ALA A 38 6.60 -1.59 0.58
N ALA A 39 7.26 -2.12 -0.46
CA ALA A 39 7.38 -1.46 -1.76
C ALA A 39 6.01 -1.27 -2.44
N ALA A 40 5.15 -2.28 -2.41
CA ALA A 40 3.78 -2.17 -2.91
C ALA A 40 3.01 -1.07 -2.17
N LEU A 41 3.10 -1.03 -0.84
CA LEU A 41 2.45 -0.02 -0.01
C LEU A 41 2.92 1.39 -0.36
N ALA A 42 4.24 1.58 -0.50
CA ALA A 42 4.84 2.85 -0.90
C ALA A 42 4.33 3.30 -2.26
N SER A 43 4.30 2.39 -3.25
CA SER A 43 3.85 2.70 -4.61
C SER A 43 2.41 3.21 -4.64
N VAL A 44 1.51 2.61 -3.84
CA VAL A 44 0.10 3.01 -3.75
C VAL A 44 -0.06 4.31 -2.96
N ALA A 45 0.66 4.45 -1.85
CA ALA A 45 0.55 5.60 -0.95
C ALA A 45 0.97 6.93 -1.58
N VAL A 46 2.00 6.91 -2.44
CA VAL A 46 2.53 8.13 -3.10
C VAL A 46 1.96 8.37 -4.50
N SER A 47 1.18 7.43 -5.02
CA SER A 47 0.64 7.41 -6.39
C SER A 47 -0.18 8.64 -6.76
N GLY A 48 -1.00 9.12 -5.83
CA GLY A 48 -1.99 10.17 -6.08
C GLY A 48 -3.12 9.72 -7.01
N ARG A 49 -3.12 8.49 -7.53
CA ARG A 49 -4.23 7.98 -8.35
C ARG A 49 -5.50 7.85 -7.50
N ILE A 50 -6.65 8.14 -8.10
CA ILE A 50 -7.97 7.93 -7.47
C ILE A 50 -8.25 6.42 -7.27
N VAL A 51 -7.64 5.56 -8.10
CA VAL A 51 -7.73 4.10 -7.99
C VAL A 51 -6.38 3.48 -8.28
N ASP A 52 -5.91 2.64 -7.37
CA ASP A 52 -4.75 1.75 -7.54
C ASP A 52 -5.20 0.29 -7.45
N VAL A 53 -4.44 -0.60 -8.10
CA VAL A 53 -4.72 -2.05 -8.10
C VAL A 53 -3.46 -2.79 -7.67
N LEU A 54 -3.59 -3.61 -6.62
CA LEU A 54 -2.55 -4.51 -6.15
C LEU A 54 -2.88 -5.95 -6.56
N VAL A 55 -2.03 -6.54 -7.41
CA VAL A 55 -2.20 -7.91 -7.93
C VAL A 55 -1.01 -8.77 -7.51
N GLY A 56 -1.27 -10.04 -7.20
CA GLY A 56 -0.26 -11.02 -6.82
C GLY A 56 -0.92 -12.38 -6.55
N PRO A 57 -0.14 -13.47 -6.48
CA PRO A 57 -0.68 -14.81 -6.27
C PRO A 57 -1.43 -14.95 -4.93
N ALA A 58 -2.19 -16.03 -4.79
CA ALA A 58 -2.80 -16.37 -3.51
C ALA A 58 -1.72 -16.51 -2.43
N GLY A 59 -1.97 -16.01 -1.23
CA GLY A 59 -0.99 -16.03 -0.13
C GLY A 59 0.10 -14.95 -0.18
N ALA A 60 0.21 -14.12 -1.24
CA ALA A 60 1.22 -13.05 -1.34
C ALA A 60 1.10 -11.90 -0.30
N GLY A 61 0.13 -11.97 0.62
CA GLY A 61 -0.03 -10.99 1.70
C GLY A 61 -0.52 -9.60 1.27
N LYS A 62 -1.19 -9.48 0.12
CA LYS A 62 -1.85 -8.24 -0.35
C LYS A 62 -2.70 -7.57 0.74
N THR A 63 -3.52 -8.35 1.44
CA THR A 63 -4.36 -7.86 2.54
C THR A 63 -3.54 -7.41 3.73
N THR A 64 -2.47 -8.13 4.06
CA THR A 64 -1.53 -7.77 5.14
C THR A 64 -0.89 -6.43 4.86
N ALA A 65 -0.36 -6.23 3.64
CA ALA A 65 0.21 -4.96 3.20
C ALA A 65 -0.80 -3.81 3.34
N MET A 66 -2.01 -3.95 2.79
CA MET A 66 -3.02 -2.89 2.82
C MET A 66 -3.57 -2.62 4.23
N SER A 67 -3.64 -3.63 5.10
CA SER A 67 -4.06 -3.45 6.49
C SER A 67 -3.11 -2.53 7.28
N ALA A 68 -1.85 -2.42 6.85
CA ALA A 68 -0.86 -1.59 7.51
C ALA A 68 -1.22 -0.09 7.47
N LEU A 69 -1.83 0.40 6.37
CA LEU A 69 -2.29 1.80 6.27
C LEU A 69 -3.45 2.15 7.22
N ARG A 70 -4.10 1.15 7.82
CA ARG A 70 -5.20 1.35 8.78
C ARG A 70 -4.72 1.42 10.23
N ARG A 71 -3.41 1.29 10.48
CA ARG A 71 -2.77 1.28 11.80
C ARG A 71 -2.01 2.57 12.03
#